data_AF-A0A9E0W3M9-F1
#
_entry.id   AF-A0A9E0W3M9-F1
#
_cell.length_a   1.000
_cell.length_b   1.000
_cell.length_c   1.000
_cell.angle_alpha   90.00
_cell.angle_beta   90.00
_cell.angle_gamma   90.00
#
_symmetry.space_group_name_H-M   'P 1'
#
loop_
_entity.id
_entity.type
_entity.pdbx_description
1 polymer ?
#
loop_
_entity_poly.entity_id
_entity_poly.type
_entity_poly.pdbx_seq_one_letter_code
_entity_poly.pdbx_strand_id
1 'polypeptide(L)'
;MFSPMLRILAALLISFISLSLHAVTMEAEGRALIFNKDIDSARQAAIKNATQQASLQASAIVSSTQTIEQGVLSIDNMQVSTLGMVSNIEVLDEKIQGRMLWVKVRANVDFEKGCPAGVSGHGYQKSVAITAFPLLYPQQANLGNLSNIQTELSHILSNQINQKSNLRALNAGMLNMHQTAATAPTRQLSAGALTT
;
A
#
# COMPACT_ATOMS: atom_id res chain seq x y z
N MET A 1 7.84 -9.53 -57.18
CA MET A 1 7.45 -10.62 -56.26
C MET A 1 8.19 -10.41 -54.94
N PHE A 2 7.55 -9.78 -53.96
CA PHE A 2 8.18 -9.56 -52.65
C PHE A 2 8.29 -10.89 -51.90
N SER A 3 9.50 -11.23 -51.46
CA SER A 3 9.83 -12.53 -50.86
C SER A 3 9.03 -12.79 -49.59
N PRO A 4 8.65 -14.05 -49.31
CA PRO A 4 7.87 -14.42 -48.12
C PRO A 4 8.62 -14.06 -46.82
N MET A 5 9.95 -14.02 -46.86
CA MET A 5 10.78 -13.64 -45.72
C MET A 5 10.62 -12.17 -45.31
N LEU A 6 10.43 -11.25 -46.28
CA LEU A 6 10.20 -9.84 -46.01
C LEU A 6 8.84 -9.61 -45.33
N ARG A 7 7.83 -10.41 -45.66
CA ARG A 7 6.50 -10.34 -45.04
C ARG A 7 6.53 -10.79 -43.58
N ILE A 8 7.29 -11.84 -43.26
CA ILE A 8 7.46 -12.32 -41.89
C ILE A 8 8.22 -11.29 -41.05
N LEU A 9 9.28 -10.68 -41.61
CA LEU A 9 10.03 -9.62 -40.94
C LEU A 9 9.16 -8.39 -40.66
N ALA A 10 8.33 -7.98 -41.63
CA ALA A 10 7.39 -6.87 -41.45
C ALA A 10 6.32 -7.17 -40.38
N ALA A 11 5.80 -8.41 -40.34
CA ALA A 11 4.83 -8.83 -39.32
C ALA A 11 5.46 -8.82 -37.91
N LEU A 12 6.71 -9.27 -37.77
CA LEU A 12 7.44 -9.23 -36.50
C LEU A 12 7.68 -7.78 -36.04
N LEU A 13 8.03 -6.88 -36.96
CA LEU A 13 8.26 -5.47 -36.66
C LEU A 13 6.97 -4.75 -36.18
N ILE A 14 5.82 -5.08 -36.77
CA ILE A 14 4.51 -4.55 -36.36
C ILE A 14 4.10 -5.09 -34.98
N SER A 15 4.46 -6.33 -34.66
CA SER A 15 4.21 -6.95 -33.35
C SER A 15 4.99 -6.31 -32.19
N PHE A 16 6.10 -5.63 -32.45
CA PHE A 16 6.89 -4.94 -31.41
C PHE A 16 6.40 -3.51 -31.12
N ILE A 17 5.51 -2.94 -31.93
CA ILE A 17 5.03 -1.55 -31.76
C ILE A 17 3.81 -1.48 -30.81
N SER A 18 3.21 -2.61 -30.45
CA SER A 18 1.98 -2.69 -29.66
C SER A 18 2.18 -2.64 -28.13
N LEU A 19 3.33 -2.19 -27.63
CA LEU A 19 3.50 -1.89 -26.21
C LEU A 19 2.76 -0.58 -25.88
N SER A 20 1.49 -0.68 -25.55
CA SER A 20 0.69 0.44 -25.04
C SER A 20 1.12 0.77 -23.61
N LEU A 21 1.83 1.90 -23.45
CA LEU A 21 2.00 2.57 -22.16
C LEU A 21 0.64 3.13 -21.75
N HIS A 22 0.01 2.53 -20.74
CA HIS A 22 -1.27 3.00 -20.21
C HIS A 22 -1.03 4.00 -19.08
N ALA A 23 -0.75 5.24 -19.42
CA ALA A 23 -0.88 6.35 -18.48
C ALA A 23 -2.34 6.81 -18.47
N VAL A 24 -3.02 6.71 -17.33
CA VAL A 24 -4.39 7.22 -17.19
C VAL A 24 -4.33 8.68 -16.77
N THR A 25 -4.84 9.56 -17.62
CA THR A 25 -4.94 11.00 -17.31
C THR A 25 -6.34 11.30 -16.78
N MET A 26 -6.40 12.10 -15.72
CA MET A 26 -7.65 12.54 -15.10
C MET A 26 -7.70 14.06 -15.02
N GLU A 27 -8.87 14.63 -15.25
CA GLU A 27 -9.13 16.05 -15.04
C GLU A 27 -10.02 16.24 -13.81
N ALA A 28 -9.64 17.15 -12.91
CA ALA A 28 -10.38 17.44 -11.70
C ALA A 28 -10.43 18.93 -11.41
N GLU A 29 -11.50 19.37 -10.75
CA GLU A 29 -11.70 20.76 -10.34
C GLU A 29 -11.56 20.89 -8.83
N GLY A 30 -10.71 21.80 -8.37
CA GLY A 30 -10.53 22.12 -6.96
C GLY A 30 -10.87 23.57 -6.66
N ARG A 31 -11.16 23.84 -5.39
CA ARG A 31 -11.53 25.19 -4.95
C ARG A 31 -10.94 25.53 -3.59
N ALA A 32 -10.60 26.80 -3.38
CA ALA A 32 -10.15 27.31 -2.10
C ALA A 32 -10.63 28.74 -1.86
N LEU A 33 -10.79 29.08 -0.57
CA LEU A 33 -11.19 30.42 -0.15
C LEU A 33 -10.00 31.38 -0.25
N ILE A 34 -10.25 32.56 -0.81
CA ILE A 34 -9.27 33.66 -0.82
C ILE A 34 -9.36 34.38 0.53
N PHE A 35 -8.35 34.17 1.37
CA PHE A 35 -8.22 34.85 2.66
C PHE A 35 -7.23 36.01 2.54
N ASN A 36 -7.56 37.17 3.14
CA ASN A 36 -6.70 38.37 3.15
C ASN A 36 -6.18 38.84 1.76
N LYS A 37 -6.92 38.58 0.68
CA LYS A 37 -6.52 38.85 -0.72
C LYS A 37 -5.26 38.08 -1.16
N ASP A 38 -4.87 37.04 -0.45
CA ASP A 38 -3.77 36.16 -0.83
C ASP A 38 -4.25 35.12 -1.85
N ILE A 39 -4.04 35.44 -3.13
CA ILE A 39 -4.43 34.58 -4.26
C ILE A 39 -3.45 33.42 -4.41
N ASP A 40 -2.19 33.58 -4.05
CA ASP A 40 -1.17 32.55 -4.24
C ASP A 40 -1.37 31.40 -3.26
N SER A 41 -1.66 31.70 -1.99
CA SER A 41 -2.06 30.70 -1.00
C SER A 41 -3.36 30.00 -1.41
N ALA A 42 -4.34 30.76 -1.91
CA ALA A 42 -5.59 30.18 -2.41
C ALA A 42 -5.34 29.26 -3.63
N ARG A 43 -4.42 29.63 -4.53
CA ARG A 43 -4.04 28.80 -5.69
C ARG A 43 -3.43 27.48 -5.26
N GLN A 44 -2.46 27.51 -4.35
CA GLN A 44 -1.84 26.29 -3.84
C GLN A 44 -2.88 25.38 -3.15
N ALA A 45 -3.78 25.97 -2.35
CA ALA A 45 -4.85 25.23 -1.70
C ALA A 45 -5.87 24.65 -2.70
N ALA A 46 -6.24 25.40 -3.74
CA ALA A 46 -7.18 24.96 -4.78
C ALA A 46 -6.56 23.85 -5.64
N ILE A 47 -5.29 23.97 -6.04
CA ILE A 47 -4.54 22.91 -6.73
C ILE A 47 -4.48 21.66 -5.86
N LYS A 48 -4.13 21.79 -4.57
CA LYS A 48 -4.11 20.66 -3.63
C LYS A 48 -5.49 19.99 -3.51
N ASN A 49 -6.56 20.77 -3.49
CA ASN A 49 -7.91 20.22 -3.48
C ASN A 49 -8.25 19.50 -4.79
N ALA A 50 -7.86 20.06 -5.94
CA ALA A 50 -8.08 19.46 -7.25
C ALA A 50 -7.33 18.12 -7.39
N THR A 51 -6.09 18.05 -6.93
CA THR A 51 -5.28 16.83 -6.97
C THR A 51 -5.80 15.74 -6.05
N GLN A 52 -6.31 16.10 -4.86
CA GLN A 52 -7.03 15.16 -3.98
C GLN A 52 -8.27 14.60 -4.67
N GLN A 53 -9.05 15.44 -5.35
CA GLN A 53 -10.21 14.99 -6.11
C GLN A 53 -9.82 14.09 -7.30
N ALA A 54 -8.76 14.41 -8.04
CA ALA A 54 -8.25 13.55 -9.11
C ALA A 54 -7.85 12.16 -8.59
N SER A 55 -7.15 12.10 -7.44
CA SER A 55 -6.77 10.84 -6.78
C SER A 55 -7.99 10.01 -6.36
N LEU A 56 -9.02 10.66 -5.81
CA LEU A 56 -10.28 10.01 -5.41
C LEU A 56 -11.06 9.48 -6.61
N GLN A 57 -11.16 10.25 -7.69
CA GLN A 57 -11.85 9.83 -8.91
C GLN A 57 -11.15 8.64 -9.59
N ALA A 58 -9.82 8.60 -9.51
CA ALA A 58 -9.04 7.55 -10.14
C ALA A 58 -9.10 6.22 -9.39
N SER A 59 -9.01 6.22 -8.05
CA SER A 59 -9.10 5.00 -7.25
C SER A 59 -9.40 5.30 -5.79
N ALA A 60 -10.67 5.49 -5.45
CA ALA A 60 -11.15 5.49 -4.07
C ALA A 60 -11.43 4.07 -3.60
N ILE A 61 -10.81 3.67 -2.49
CA ILE A 61 -11.21 2.51 -1.70
C ILE A 61 -12.07 3.00 -0.55
N VAL A 62 -13.28 2.45 -0.45
CA VAL A 62 -14.17 2.66 0.68
C VAL A 62 -14.21 1.37 1.49
N SER A 63 -13.69 1.42 2.72
CA SER A 63 -13.83 0.32 3.68
C SER A 63 -14.88 0.68 4.72
N SER A 64 -15.76 -0.27 5.05
CA SER A 64 -16.78 -0.09 6.08
C SER A 64 -16.91 -1.36 6.90
N THR A 65 -16.79 -1.23 8.22
CA THR A 65 -17.09 -2.32 9.16
C THR A 65 -18.49 -2.10 9.73
N GLN A 66 -19.39 -3.04 9.45
CA GLN A 66 -20.76 -3.02 9.95
C GLN A 66 -20.92 -4.07 11.04
N THR A 67 -21.44 -3.66 12.20
CA THR A 67 -21.73 -4.57 13.31
C THR A 67 -23.22 -4.47 13.64
N ILE A 68 -23.88 -5.60 13.83
CA ILE A 68 -25.30 -5.65 14.26
C ILE A 68 -25.29 -5.87 15.77
N GLU A 69 -25.61 -4.84 16.55
CA GLU A 69 -25.88 -4.96 17.98
C GLU A 69 -27.39 -4.95 18.20
N GLN A 70 -27.93 -6.01 18.81
CA GLN A 70 -29.33 -6.10 19.23
C GLN A 70 -30.37 -5.82 18.12
N GLY A 71 -30.04 -6.16 16.86
CA GLY A 71 -30.92 -5.95 15.72
C GLY A 71 -30.88 -4.54 15.13
N VAL A 72 -30.03 -3.65 15.65
CA VAL A 72 -29.75 -2.33 15.06
C VAL A 72 -28.42 -2.41 14.30
N LEU A 73 -28.46 -2.04 13.02
CA LEU A 73 -27.26 -1.94 12.19
C LEU A 73 -26.44 -0.72 12.64
N SER A 74 -25.28 -0.96 13.24
CA SER A 74 -24.32 0.09 13.60
C SER A 74 -23.15 0.09 12.61
N ILE A 75 -23.06 1.14 11.80
CA ILE A 75 -21.93 1.39 10.89
C ILE A 75 -20.86 2.10 11.73
N ASP A 76 -19.93 1.34 12.27
CA ASP A 76 -19.01 1.84 13.30
C ASP A 76 -17.88 2.69 12.70
N ASN A 77 -17.36 2.32 11.52
CA ASN A 77 -16.26 3.05 10.89
C ASN A 77 -16.31 2.95 9.36
N MET A 78 -16.40 4.10 8.69
CA MET A 78 -16.23 4.24 7.24
C MET A 78 -14.94 5.03 6.97
N GLN A 79 -14.00 4.43 6.24
CA GLN A 79 -12.75 5.08 5.86
C GLN A 79 -12.64 5.12 4.33
N VAL A 80 -12.32 6.29 3.80
CA VAL A 80 -12.06 6.50 2.37
C VAL A 80 -10.57 6.79 2.20
N SER A 81 -9.90 5.98 1.39
CA SER A 81 -8.49 6.15 1.04
C SER A 81 -8.30 6.07 -0.47
N THR A 82 -7.20 6.62 -0.98
CA THR A 82 -6.88 6.56 -2.41
C THR A 82 -5.64 5.72 -2.64
N LEU A 83 -5.67 4.88 -3.67
CA LEU A 83 -4.49 4.10 -4.09
C LEU A 83 -3.69 4.79 -5.21
N GLY A 84 -4.29 5.75 -5.91
CA GLY A 84 -3.67 6.40 -7.06
C GLY A 84 -2.66 7.47 -6.64
N MET A 85 -1.41 7.31 -7.06
CA MET A 85 -0.40 8.36 -6.96
C MET A 85 -0.56 9.33 -8.12
N VAL A 86 -0.73 10.62 -7.80
CA VAL A 86 -0.94 11.67 -8.80
C VAL A 86 0.39 12.29 -9.18
N SER A 87 0.72 12.29 -10.46
CA SER A 87 1.96 12.83 -11.03
C SER A 87 1.66 13.78 -12.20
N ASN A 88 2.63 14.60 -12.59
CA ASN A 88 2.55 15.51 -13.74
C ASN A 88 1.28 16.39 -13.76
N ILE A 89 1.13 17.24 -12.73
CA ILE A 89 -0.04 18.11 -12.57
C ILE A 89 0.12 19.34 -13.46
N GLU A 90 -0.87 19.57 -14.33
CA GLU A 90 -0.97 20.72 -15.21
C GLU A 90 -2.23 21.51 -14.88
N VAL A 91 -2.12 22.83 -14.75
CA VAL A 91 -3.28 23.71 -14.55
C VAL A 91 -3.87 24.05 -15.91
N LEU A 92 -5.14 23.69 -16.13
CA LEU A 92 -5.86 23.93 -17.38
C LEU A 92 -6.62 25.27 -17.34
N ASP A 93 -7.19 25.62 -16.20
CA ASP A 93 -8.02 26.82 -16.03
C ASP A 93 -8.00 27.31 -14.59
N GLU A 94 -8.07 28.64 -14.41
CA GLU A 94 -8.22 29.30 -13.12
C GLU A 94 -9.30 30.38 -13.22
N LYS A 95 -10.30 30.34 -12.34
CA LYS A 95 -11.37 31.34 -12.30
C LYS A 95 -11.65 31.76 -10.85
N ILE A 96 -11.83 33.07 -10.64
CA ILE A 96 -12.26 33.61 -9.36
C ILE A 96 -13.77 33.83 -9.42
N GLN A 97 -14.50 33.21 -8.51
CA GLN A 97 -15.94 33.42 -8.35
C GLN A 97 -16.23 33.83 -6.90
N GLY A 98 -16.56 35.11 -6.72
CA GLY A 98 -16.78 35.72 -5.40
C GLY A 98 -15.50 35.70 -4.56
N ARG A 99 -15.51 34.93 -3.47
CA ARG A 99 -14.35 34.75 -2.57
C ARG A 99 -13.65 33.39 -2.73
N MET A 100 -13.97 32.66 -3.80
CA MET A 100 -13.39 31.35 -4.08
C MET A 100 -12.55 31.41 -5.35
N LEU A 101 -11.37 30.84 -5.29
CA LEU A 101 -10.58 30.50 -6.46
C LEU A 101 -10.89 29.06 -6.84
N TRP A 102 -11.26 28.85 -8.11
CA TRP A 102 -11.48 27.55 -8.72
C TRP A 102 -10.33 27.27 -9.68
N VAL A 103 -9.82 26.05 -9.64
CA VAL A 103 -8.70 25.60 -10.47
C VAL A 103 -9.07 24.26 -11.08
N LYS A 104 -8.97 24.15 -12.40
CA LYS A 104 -9.08 22.88 -13.12
C LYS A 104 -7.68 22.36 -13.42
N VAL A 105 -7.39 21.13 -13.01
CA VAL A 105 -6.11 20.47 -13.26
C VAL A 105 -6.28 19.23 -14.11
N ARG A 106 -5.27 18.90 -14.91
CA ARG A 106 -5.03 17.58 -15.48
C ARG A 106 -3.89 16.94 -14.72
N ALA A 107 -4.01 15.66 -14.42
CA ALA A 107 -2.91 14.92 -13.81
C ALA A 107 -2.86 13.48 -14.33
N ASN A 108 -1.66 12.92 -14.35
CA ASN A 108 -1.44 11.50 -14.58
C ASN A 108 -1.69 10.77 -13.27
N VAL A 109 -2.40 9.64 -13.33
CA VAL A 109 -2.61 8.79 -12.17
C VAL A 109 -1.97 7.43 -12.41
N ASP A 110 -0.97 7.15 -11.59
CA ASP A 110 -0.26 5.89 -11.57
C ASP A 110 -0.89 5.00 -10.49
N PHE A 111 -1.40 3.85 -10.93
CA PHE A 111 -1.93 2.80 -10.06
C PHE A 111 -0.82 1.82 -9.69
N GLU A 112 0.29 2.30 -9.14
CA GLU A 112 1.22 1.37 -8.52
C GLU A 112 0.55 0.76 -7.28
N LYS A 113 0.61 -0.57 -7.19
CA LYS A 113 0.00 -1.36 -6.13
C LYS A 113 0.63 -1.01 -4.77
N GLY A 114 0.15 0.05 -4.12
CA GLY A 114 0.35 0.33 -2.70
C GLY A 114 1.77 0.74 -2.28
N CYS A 115 1.83 1.75 -1.43
CA CYS A 115 3.03 2.24 -0.75
C CYS A 115 4.18 2.72 -1.66
N PRO A 116 4.18 4.00 -2.10
CA PRO A 116 5.35 4.63 -2.72
C PRO A 116 6.62 4.60 -1.83
N ALA A 117 6.44 4.42 -0.51
CA ALA A 117 7.53 4.27 0.46
C ALA A 117 7.86 2.81 0.83
N GLY A 118 7.22 1.81 0.21
CA GLY A 118 7.20 0.43 0.70
C GLY A 118 8.42 -0.41 0.39
N VAL A 119 9.09 -0.21 -0.75
CA VAL A 119 10.17 -1.12 -1.18
C VAL A 119 11.35 -0.42 -1.85
N SER A 120 11.19 0.80 -2.36
CA SER A 120 12.19 1.40 -3.27
C SER A 120 12.80 2.73 -2.79
N GLY A 121 12.31 3.31 -1.69
CA GLY A 121 12.58 4.72 -1.37
C GLY A 121 13.89 5.04 -0.66
N HIS A 122 14.53 4.08 0.03
CA HIS A 122 15.65 4.42 0.92
C HIS A 122 16.87 3.49 0.89
N GLY A 123 16.88 2.40 0.12
CA GLY A 123 18.03 1.46 0.07
C GLY A 123 18.40 0.77 1.39
N TYR A 124 17.78 1.16 2.52
CA TYR A 124 17.99 0.57 3.83
C TYR A 124 17.09 -0.64 4.02
N GLN A 125 17.70 -1.77 4.35
CA GLN A 125 16.99 -2.98 4.76
C GLN A 125 16.45 -2.80 6.17
N LYS A 126 15.14 -2.95 6.35
CA LYS A 126 14.55 -3.04 7.69
C LYS A 126 15.02 -4.34 8.35
N SER A 127 15.50 -4.24 9.58
CA SER A 127 15.90 -5.41 10.37
C SER A 127 14.72 -5.94 11.18
N VAL A 128 14.55 -7.26 11.22
CA VAL A 128 13.50 -7.95 12.00
C VAL A 128 14.15 -9.05 12.82
N ALA A 129 13.86 -9.15 14.11
CA ALA A 129 14.32 -10.25 14.95
C ALA A 129 13.27 -11.37 14.97
N ILE A 130 13.69 -12.61 14.72
CA ILE A 130 12.83 -13.79 14.75
C ILE A 130 13.12 -14.56 16.04
N THR A 131 12.18 -14.53 16.98
CA THR A 131 12.30 -15.19 18.29
C THR A 131 11.88 -16.65 18.26
N ALA A 132 12.01 -17.35 19.39
CA ALA A 132 11.57 -18.74 19.53
C ALA A 132 10.07 -18.93 19.29
N PHE A 133 9.69 -20.12 18.83
CA PHE A 133 8.30 -20.56 18.66
C PHE A 133 7.97 -21.64 19.72
N PRO A 134 7.59 -21.26 20.95
CA PRO A 134 7.37 -22.21 22.03
C PRO A 134 6.16 -23.11 21.73
N LEU A 135 6.28 -24.39 22.11
CA LEU A 135 5.17 -25.35 22.00
C LEU A 135 4.29 -25.29 23.25
N LEU A 136 2.97 -25.30 23.06
CA LEU A 136 2.02 -25.42 24.18
C LEU A 136 2.17 -26.77 24.90
N TYR A 137 2.41 -27.84 24.14
CA TYR A 137 2.61 -29.19 24.66
C TYR A 137 3.91 -29.79 24.11
N PRO A 138 5.06 -29.63 24.81
CA PRO A 138 6.36 -30.14 24.35
C PRO A 138 6.38 -31.64 24.05
N GLN A 139 5.53 -32.42 24.72
CA GLN A 139 5.40 -33.87 24.50
C GLN A 139 5.00 -34.23 23.05
N GLN A 140 4.35 -33.32 22.33
CA GLN A 140 3.98 -33.53 20.93
C GLN A 140 5.20 -33.59 19.99
N ALA A 141 6.34 -33.05 20.42
CA ALA A 141 7.59 -33.10 19.65
C ALA A 141 8.42 -34.37 19.90
N ASN A 142 7.98 -35.26 20.79
CA ASN A 142 8.70 -36.49 21.09
C ASN A 142 8.73 -37.43 19.88
N LEU A 143 7.60 -37.52 19.16
CA LEU A 143 7.52 -38.30 17.94
C LEU A 143 8.36 -37.61 16.85
N GLY A 144 9.41 -38.27 16.40
CA GLY A 144 10.35 -37.71 15.42
C GLY A 144 11.48 -36.86 16.01
N ASN A 145 11.64 -36.85 17.35
CA ASN A 145 12.74 -36.15 18.04
C ASN A 145 12.87 -34.66 17.69
N LEU A 146 11.75 -33.95 17.65
CA LEU A 146 11.65 -32.54 17.27
C LEU A 146 11.80 -31.59 18.46
N SER A 147 12.53 -32.00 19.50
CA SER A 147 12.64 -31.24 20.76
C SER A 147 13.21 -29.83 20.58
N ASN A 148 14.06 -29.63 19.57
CA ASN A 148 14.69 -28.35 19.22
C ASN A 148 13.87 -27.49 18.24
N ILE A 149 12.68 -27.92 17.82
CA ILE A 149 11.90 -27.25 16.77
C ILE A 149 11.56 -25.79 17.12
N GLN A 150 11.45 -25.48 18.42
CA GLN A 150 11.12 -24.14 18.92
C GLN A 150 12.18 -23.10 18.52
N THR A 151 13.44 -23.49 18.47
CA THR A 151 14.57 -22.63 18.08
C THR A 151 14.94 -22.83 16.61
N GLU A 152 14.87 -24.07 16.10
CA GLU A 152 15.26 -24.38 14.73
C GLU A 152 14.30 -23.74 13.70
N LEU A 153 13.01 -23.63 14.03
CA LEU A 153 12.05 -22.93 13.18
C LEU A 153 12.41 -21.46 13.00
N SER A 154 12.84 -20.78 14.06
CA SER A 154 13.32 -19.40 14.02
C SER A 154 14.53 -19.26 13.12
N HIS A 155 15.47 -20.21 13.20
CA HIS A 155 16.66 -20.25 12.36
C HIS A 155 16.30 -20.43 10.87
N ILE A 156 15.48 -21.42 10.54
CA ILE A 156 15.02 -21.69 9.17
C ILE A 156 14.29 -20.46 8.61
N LEU A 157 13.38 -19.87 9.38
CA LEU A 157 12.61 -18.71 8.95
C LEU A 157 13.51 -17.48 8.72
N SER A 158 14.46 -17.22 9.63
CA SER A 158 15.44 -16.14 9.48
C SER A 158 16.23 -16.29 8.18
N ASN A 159 16.69 -17.52 7.89
CA ASN A 159 17.45 -17.81 6.68
C ASN A 159 16.60 -17.63 5.42
N GLN A 160 15.34 -18.09 5.43
CA GLN A 160 14.43 -17.90 4.30
C GLN A 160 14.12 -16.42 4.03
N ILE A 161 13.91 -15.61 5.08
CA ILE A 161 13.68 -14.17 4.93
C ILE A 161 14.90 -13.48 4.32
N ASN A 162 16.11 -13.78 4.84
CA ASN A 162 17.35 -13.22 4.31
C ASN A 162 17.63 -13.59 2.84
N GLN A 163 17.10 -14.72 2.35
CA GLN A 163 17.29 -15.17 0.97
C GLN A 163 16.23 -14.64 -0.01
N LYS A 164 15.00 -14.41 0.45
CA LYS A 164 13.84 -14.14 -0.42
C LYS A 164 13.24 -12.74 -0.27
N SER A 165 13.69 -11.96 0.71
CA SER A 165 13.11 -10.66 1.05
C SER A 165 14.16 -9.55 1.08
N ASN A 166 13.71 -8.31 0.98
CA ASN A 166 14.54 -7.11 1.20
C ASN A 166 14.68 -6.74 2.69
N LEU A 167 14.44 -7.71 3.59
CA LEU A 167 14.54 -7.57 5.03
C LEU A 167 15.81 -8.24 5.55
N ARG A 168 16.38 -7.68 6.62
CA ARG A 168 17.47 -8.30 7.35
C ARG A 168 16.91 -9.02 8.58
N ALA A 169 16.76 -10.34 8.49
CA ALA A 169 16.32 -11.16 9.62
C ALA A 169 17.50 -11.48 10.55
N LEU A 170 17.31 -11.21 11.83
CA LEU A 170 18.20 -11.58 12.93
C LEU A 170 17.61 -12.79 13.65
N ASN A 171 18.40 -13.85 13.80
CA ASN A 171 17.98 -15.00 14.57
C ASN A 171 18.08 -14.68 16.06
N ALA A 172 16.93 -14.69 16.73
CA ALA A 172 16.79 -14.55 18.17
C ALA A 172 16.04 -15.74 18.78
N GLY A 173 16.18 -16.95 18.20
CA GLY A 173 15.48 -18.18 18.59
C GLY A 173 15.78 -18.71 20.01
N MET A 174 16.66 -18.03 20.75
CA MET A 174 16.91 -18.25 22.18
C MET A 174 16.07 -17.34 23.08
N LEU A 175 15.39 -16.35 22.52
CA LEU A 175 14.51 -15.44 23.24
C LEU A 175 13.07 -15.92 23.14
N ASN A 176 12.39 -16.01 24.28
CA ASN A 176 10.95 -16.20 24.35
C ASN A 176 10.29 -14.84 24.61
N MET A 177 9.36 -14.43 23.75
CA MET A 177 8.60 -13.19 23.93
C MET A 177 7.65 -13.25 25.12
N HIS A 178 7.13 -14.44 25.43
CA HIS A 178 6.29 -14.70 26.60
C HIS A 178 6.87 -15.84 27.43
N GLN A 179 6.79 -15.71 28.75
CA GLN A 179 7.29 -16.72 29.68
C GLN A 179 6.52 -18.05 29.58
N THR A 180 5.25 -18.00 29.20
CA THR A 180 4.38 -19.17 29.10
C THR A 180 3.59 -19.13 27.80
N ALA A 181 3.66 -20.22 27.02
CA ALA A 181 2.94 -20.33 25.75
C ALA A 181 1.41 -20.23 25.93
N ALA A 182 0.88 -20.74 27.04
CA ALA A 182 -0.56 -20.70 27.34
C ALA A 182 -1.13 -19.28 27.53
N THR A 183 -0.29 -18.31 27.91
CA THR A 183 -0.68 -16.91 28.10
C THR A 183 -0.30 -16.02 26.91
N ALA A 184 0.21 -16.61 25.83
CA ALA A 184 0.56 -15.86 24.65
C ALA A 184 -0.72 -15.34 23.97
N PRO A 185 -0.79 -14.05 23.61
CA PRO A 185 -1.94 -13.50 22.92
C PRO A 185 -2.09 -14.14 21.54
N THR A 186 -3.32 -14.52 21.19
CA THR A 186 -3.64 -15.18 19.90
C THR A 186 -4.32 -14.23 18.91
N ARG A 187 -4.76 -13.05 19.39
CA ARG A 187 -5.52 -12.08 18.60
C ARG A 187 -5.09 -10.65 18.90
N GLN A 188 -5.13 -9.81 17.86
CA GLN A 188 -4.97 -8.36 17.97
C GLN A 188 -6.32 -7.68 17.74
N LEU A 189 -6.68 -6.74 18.61
CA LEU A 189 -7.86 -5.89 18.48
C LEU A 189 -7.59 -4.75 17.48
N SER A 190 -8.65 -4.16 16.94
CA SER A 190 -8.56 -3.03 15.97
C SER A 190 -7.78 -1.83 16.53
N ALA A 191 -7.82 -1.63 17.86
CA ALA A 191 -7.07 -0.59 18.56
C ALA A 191 -5.59 -0.93 18.83
N GLY A 192 -5.11 -2.10 18.38
CA GLY A 192 -3.73 -2.54 18.54
C GLY A 192 -3.41 -3.30 19.84
N ALA A 193 -4.36 -3.41 20.76
CA ALA A 193 -4.20 -4.23 21.97
C ALA A 193 -4.21 -5.73 21.64
N LEU A 194 -3.36 -6.51 22.32
CA LEU A 194 -3.24 -7.96 22.15
C LEU A 194 -4.09 -8.68 23.20
N THR A 195 -4.83 -9.72 22.80
CA THR A 195 -5.69 -10.54 23.67
C THR A 195 -5.55 -12.02 23.35
N THR A 196 -5.86 -12.86 24.34
CA THR A 196 -6.00 -14.32 24.20
C THR A 196 -7.34 -14.69 23.59
#